data_AF-A0A9D9NI60-F1
#
_entry.id   AF-A0A9D9NI60-F1
#
_cell.length_a   1.000
_cell.length_b   1.000
_cell.length_c   1.000
_cell.angle_alpha   90.00
_cell.angle_beta   90.00
_cell.angle_gamma   90.00
#
_symmetry.space_group_name_H-M   'P 1'
#
loop_
_entity.id
_entity.type
_entity.pdbx_description
1 polymer ?
#
loop_
_entity_poly.entity_id
_entity_poly.type
_entity_poly.pdbx_seq_one_letter_code
_entity_poly.pdbx_strand_id
1 'polypeptide(L)'
;MLKINNIISLLPLVAVAACTDLTFYGETGSQPDAAAWEKEMTVSLKTKQYTENTVELTLTNEYGITSAELDLVLRSNYPAEQRLSVELTVDGSLLRGYEAEAGLGVGTMKILPSAYYRFTDGTYISLSKDSRESSPYRLEVYARNSVGQSLAPGRYLLPVVASTSAELSENTVFVDVTVPEPYEDPDGVKLYSGKDMFTVCYLNTSMFDPRLANDMVLMTDYGDENSPRIGFGNIVNLRTASVGYDETTGKVSVTPSSDLRYILEHYAERVAPVQESGRKVCVCIEGGGKGIGFGNFNDDQIADFVASVKSLVDTYRLDGINLWDRNAGYGQDGLPPMNTTSYPMLIKKLREALGSQKLLTIVDYQEPTAYFDDTEKTGGIAVGEFIDYAWHGYNDASEPLQVIDPWSDADYLSTKYTGTKIAGLDHINYGCIHWSPRVDGYGFSDSAKPWVEDNKPYAIFVFYDIQSNLQSGGSDSAYQYPGKLISSAFNRNYDQDLGRLKNTENTGQTSLQYGKWLKDW
;
A
#
# COMPACT_ATOMS: atom_id res chain seq x y z
N MET A 1 18.03 2.28 72.37
CA MET A 1 19.28 2.31 71.59
C MET A 1 19.42 0.95 70.90
N LEU A 2 19.53 0.98 69.56
CA LEU A 2 19.69 -0.14 68.61
C LEU A 2 18.65 -1.28 68.62
N LYS A 3 17.87 -1.37 67.53
CA LYS A 3 17.63 -2.63 66.82
C LYS A 3 17.52 -2.37 65.31
N ILE A 4 18.14 -3.28 64.59
CA ILE A 4 18.53 -3.28 63.17
C ILE A 4 17.31 -3.44 62.25
N ASN A 5 17.21 -2.58 61.23
CA ASN A 5 16.36 -2.82 60.05
C ASN A 5 17.26 -3.16 58.86
N ASN A 6 17.24 -4.43 58.44
CA ASN A 6 17.70 -4.84 57.12
C ASN A 6 16.49 -4.77 56.18
N ILE A 7 16.57 -3.93 55.15
CA ILE A 7 15.67 -3.94 54.00
C ILE A 7 16.32 -4.84 52.95
N ILE A 8 15.73 -6.02 52.73
CA ILE A 8 15.97 -6.84 51.53
C ILE A 8 14.73 -6.69 50.65
N SER A 9 14.94 -6.11 49.48
CA SER A 9 13.98 -6.00 48.39
C SER A 9 13.67 -7.39 47.81
N LEU A 10 12.40 -7.77 47.75
CA LEU A 10 11.92 -8.87 46.91
C LEU A 10 11.19 -8.30 45.69
N LEU A 11 11.74 -8.61 44.50
CA LEU A 11 11.01 -8.57 43.23
C LEU A 11 9.95 -9.69 43.21
N PRO A 12 8.75 -9.48 42.67
CA PRO A 12 7.89 -10.57 42.26
C PRO A 12 8.22 -11.03 40.84
N LEU A 13 8.54 -12.32 40.76
CA LEU A 13 8.65 -13.15 39.58
C LEU A 13 7.28 -13.23 38.87
N VAL A 14 7.19 -12.76 37.62
CA VAL A 14 5.99 -12.97 36.79
C VAL A 14 6.04 -14.38 36.22
N ALA A 15 5.19 -15.26 36.75
CA ALA A 15 4.92 -16.57 36.17
C ALA A 15 3.75 -16.46 35.19
N VAL A 16 3.99 -16.84 33.94
CA VAL A 16 2.98 -16.99 32.90
C VAL A 16 2.17 -18.25 33.23
N ALA A 17 0.90 -18.07 33.61
CA ALA A 17 -0.06 -19.16 33.75
C ALA A 17 -0.93 -19.24 32.48
N ALA A 18 -0.88 -20.41 31.86
CA ALA A 18 -1.60 -20.81 30.67
C ALA A 18 -3.13 -20.76 30.84
N CYS A 19 -3.83 -20.66 29.70
CA CYS A 19 -5.29 -20.77 29.56
C CYS A 19 -5.91 -21.80 30.50
N THR A 20 -6.63 -21.33 31.51
CA THR A 20 -7.70 -22.10 32.15
C THR A 20 -9.01 -21.64 31.54
N ASP A 21 -9.75 -22.60 30.99
CA ASP A 21 -11.12 -22.45 30.51
C ASP A 21 -11.95 -21.60 31.48
N LEU A 22 -12.38 -20.41 31.02
CA LEU A 22 -13.44 -19.66 31.67
C LEU A 22 -14.78 -20.32 31.34
N THR A 23 -15.07 -21.42 32.02
CA THR A 23 -16.45 -21.91 32.15
C THR A 23 -17.19 -20.97 33.11
N PHE A 24 -18.09 -20.15 32.56
CA PHE A 24 -18.97 -19.32 33.36
C PHE A 24 -20.02 -20.20 34.04
N TYR A 25 -19.92 -20.33 35.37
CA TYR A 25 -21.01 -20.85 36.19
C TYR A 25 -22.11 -19.78 36.26
N GLY A 26 -23.27 -20.06 35.68
CA GLY A 26 -24.46 -19.26 35.93
C GLY A 26 -24.95 -19.52 37.34
N GLU A 27 -24.78 -18.54 38.24
CA GLU A 27 -25.72 -18.41 39.34
C GLU A 27 -27.11 -18.23 38.70
N THR A 28 -28.03 -19.14 39.00
CA THR A 28 -29.43 -19.01 38.57
C THR A 28 -30.02 -17.79 39.26
N GLY A 29 -29.87 -16.63 38.61
CA GLY A 29 -30.64 -15.44 38.92
C GLY A 29 -32.12 -15.81 38.83
N SER A 30 -32.88 -15.41 39.85
CA SER A 30 -34.34 -15.45 39.81
C SER A 30 -34.80 -14.79 38.51
N GLN A 31 -35.64 -15.49 37.73
CA GLN A 31 -36.25 -14.88 36.55
C GLN A 31 -36.90 -13.55 36.97
N PRO A 32 -36.59 -12.43 36.30
CA PRO A 32 -37.34 -11.19 36.49
C PRO A 32 -38.82 -11.48 36.22
N ASP A 33 -39.71 -10.93 37.05
CA ASP A 33 -41.16 -11.04 36.85
C ASP A 33 -41.54 -10.66 35.42
N ALA A 34 -42.15 -11.61 34.69
CA ALA A 34 -42.52 -11.47 33.28
C ALA A 34 -43.60 -10.38 33.01
N ALA A 35 -44.09 -9.71 34.06
CA ALA A 35 -45.16 -8.73 33.98
C ALA A 35 -44.68 -7.26 33.88
N ALA A 36 -43.37 -7.00 33.83
CA ALA A 36 -42.80 -5.64 33.77
C ALA A 36 -41.96 -5.34 32.51
N TRP A 37 -42.00 -6.20 31.49
CA TRP A 37 -41.38 -5.90 30.19
C TRP A 37 -42.48 -5.43 29.23
N GLU A 38 -42.81 -4.14 29.28
CA GLU A 38 -43.38 -3.52 28.08
C GLU A 38 -42.37 -3.76 26.95
N LYS A 39 -42.79 -4.52 25.92
CA LYS A 39 -42.02 -4.68 24.71
C LYS A 39 -42.04 -3.35 23.96
N GLU A 40 -41.26 -2.40 24.43
CA GLU A 40 -41.12 -1.14 23.72
C GLU A 40 -40.24 -1.40 22.49
N MET A 41 -40.85 -1.25 21.32
CA MET A 41 -40.13 -1.39 20.07
C MET A 41 -39.24 -0.15 19.92
N THR A 42 -37.94 -0.34 19.98
CA THR A 42 -36.98 0.71 19.67
C THR A 42 -36.51 0.53 18.23
N VAL A 43 -36.41 1.65 17.52
CA VAL A 43 -35.87 1.70 16.16
C VAL A 43 -34.68 2.65 16.15
N SER A 44 -33.62 2.27 15.44
CA SER A 44 -32.43 3.07 15.27
C SER A 44 -32.05 3.17 13.79
N LEU A 45 -31.52 4.32 13.40
CA LEU A 45 -30.77 4.46 12.16
C LEU A 45 -29.35 3.93 12.42
N LYS A 46 -28.88 3.04 11.56
CA LYS A 46 -27.55 2.44 11.63
C LYS A 46 -26.90 2.44 10.25
N THR A 47 -25.58 2.31 10.23
CA THR A 47 -24.88 1.89 9.02
C THR A 47 -24.83 0.36 8.97
N LYS A 48 -24.83 -0.20 7.76
CA LYS A 48 -24.72 -1.65 7.58
C LYS A 48 -23.26 -2.11 7.67
N GLN A 49 -22.34 -1.25 7.23
CA GLN A 49 -20.91 -1.54 7.15
C GLN A 49 -20.18 -1.36 8.50
N TYR A 50 -20.66 -0.46 9.38
CA TYR A 50 -19.96 -0.12 10.62
C TYR A 50 -20.80 -0.48 11.85
N THR A 51 -20.13 -0.81 12.95
CA THR A 51 -20.78 -1.10 14.23
C THR A 51 -21.21 0.16 14.97
N GLU A 52 -20.53 1.28 14.69
CA GLU A 52 -20.82 2.59 15.26
C GLU A 52 -21.63 3.46 14.30
N ASN A 53 -22.27 4.49 14.86
CA ASN A 53 -22.99 5.51 14.10
C ASN A 53 -22.10 6.69 13.70
N THR A 54 -20.80 6.55 13.86
CA THR A 54 -19.78 7.45 13.31
C THR A 54 -18.99 6.69 12.25
N VAL A 55 -18.88 7.29 11.07
CA VAL A 55 -18.12 6.75 9.94
C VAL A 55 -17.02 7.74 9.59
N GLU A 56 -15.78 7.33 9.73
CA GLU A 56 -14.62 8.11 9.31
C GLU A 56 -14.23 7.76 7.88
N LEU A 57 -14.14 8.77 7.03
CA LEU A 57 -13.75 8.66 5.63
C LEU A 57 -12.59 9.61 5.36
N THR A 58 -11.54 9.11 4.72
CA THR A 58 -10.51 9.97 4.13
C THR A 58 -10.62 9.90 2.62
N LEU A 59 -10.93 11.04 1.98
CA LEU A 59 -11.13 11.16 0.55
C LEU A 59 -10.10 12.08 -0.09
N THR A 60 -9.66 11.79 -1.31
CA THR A 60 -8.64 12.56 -2.03
C THR A 60 -9.16 13.09 -3.36
N ASN A 61 -8.56 14.16 -3.87
CA ASN A 61 -9.08 14.93 -5.01
C ASN A 61 -8.64 14.42 -6.39
N GLU A 62 -7.44 13.84 -6.51
CA GLU A 62 -6.86 13.39 -7.78
C GLU A 62 -6.43 11.91 -7.72
N TYR A 63 -5.59 11.57 -6.75
CA TYR A 63 -5.06 10.22 -6.55
C TYR A 63 -5.68 9.61 -5.31
N GLY A 64 -6.26 8.41 -5.39
CA GLY A 64 -6.81 7.75 -4.20
C GLY A 64 -8.32 7.74 -4.11
N ILE A 65 -8.86 7.57 -2.90
CA ILE A 65 -10.30 7.37 -2.64
C ILE A 65 -11.09 8.65 -2.89
N THR A 66 -11.59 8.80 -4.12
CA THR A 66 -12.37 9.98 -4.52
C THR A 66 -13.82 9.95 -4.05
N SER A 67 -14.32 8.80 -3.59
CA SER A 67 -15.71 8.61 -3.16
C SER A 67 -15.88 7.37 -2.31
N ALA A 68 -16.95 7.35 -1.52
CA ALA A 68 -17.38 6.22 -0.71
C ALA A 68 -18.90 6.01 -0.85
N GLU A 69 -19.33 4.74 -0.74
CA GLU A 69 -20.73 4.34 -0.68
C GLU A 69 -21.04 3.77 0.69
N LEU A 70 -22.07 4.28 1.36
CA LEU A 70 -22.53 3.86 2.67
C LEU A 70 -23.97 3.35 2.56
N ASP A 71 -24.25 2.23 3.23
CA ASP A 71 -25.58 1.64 3.26
C ASP A 71 -26.19 1.93 4.63
N LEU A 72 -27.22 2.76 4.65
CA LEU A 72 -27.99 3.08 5.85
C LEU A 72 -29.15 2.10 6.00
N VAL A 73 -29.46 1.70 7.24
CA VAL A 73 -30.58 0.81 7.56
C VAL A 73 -31.32 1.29 8.79
N LEU A 74 -32.64 1.08 8.81
CA LEU A 74 -33.39 1.10 10.05
C LEU A 74 -33.34 -0.28 10.68
N ARG A 75 -32.97 -0.35 11.95
CA ARG A 75 -32.94 -1.59 12.72
C ARG A 75 -33.76 -1.48 13.99
N SER A 76 -34.59 -2.49 14.24
CA SER A 76 -35.44 -2.58 15.43
C SER A 76 -35.11 -3.81 16.28
N ASN A 77 -35.36 -3.70 17.59
CA ASN A 77 -35.19 -4.79 18.55
C ASN A 77 -36.22 -5.92 18.37
N TYR A 78 -37.42 -5.59 17.88
CA TYR A 78 -38.51 -6.51 17.56
C TYR A 78 -39.05 -6.29 16.14
N PRO A 79 -39.69 -7.30 15.50
CA PRO A 79 -40.35 -7.11 14.20
C PRO A 79 -41.34 -5.94 14.25
N ALA A 80 -41.30 -5.07 13.24
CA ALA A 80 -42.12 -3.88 13.23
C ALA A 80 -43.62 -4.21 13.18
N GLU A 81 -44.42 -3.64 14.10
CA GLU A 81 -45.87 -3.91 14.15
C GLU A 81 -46.63 -3.34 12.94
N GLN A 82 -46.09 -2.27 12.36
CA GLN A 82 -46.58 -1.59 11.17
C GLN A 82 -45.41 -1.06 10.34
N ARG A 83 -45.68 -0.70 9.09
CA ARG A 83 -44.68 -0.05 8.24
C ARG A 83 -44.29 1.30 8.86
N LEU A 84 -43.01 1.48 9.11
CA LEU A 84 -42.42 2.75 9.51
C LEU A 84 -41.70 3.36 8.30
N SER A 85 -41.90 4.64 8.05
CA SER A 85 -41.16 5.40 7.04
C SER A 85 -40.59 6.63 7.71
N VAL A 86 -39.30 6.86 7.57
CA VAL A 86 -38.61 8.02 8.16
C VAL A 86 -37.89 8.80 7.06
N GLU A 87 -37.82 10.11 7.22
CA GLU A 87 -37.11 10.99 6.29
C GLU A 87 -35.68 11.22 6.76
N LEU A 88 -34.72 10.99 5.88
CA LEU A 88 -33.32 11.29 6.06
C LEU A 88 -33.07 12.76 5.67
N THR A 89 -32.54 13.51 6.63
CA THR A 89 -32.20 14.92 6.46
C THR A 89 -30.77 15.16 6.95
N VAL A 90 -30.22 16.34 6.64
CA VAL A 90 -28.92 16.76 7.16
C VAL A 90 -29.13 17.86 8.18
N ASP A 91 -28.71 17.64 9.41
CA ASP A 91 -28.82 18.63 10.50
C ASP A 91 -27.45 19.22 10.86
N GLY A 92 -27.12 20.32 10.18
CA GLY A 92 -25.85 21.01 10.42
C GLY A 92 -25.69 21.61 11.83
N SER A 93 -26.75 21.70 12.63
CA SER A 93 -26.67 22.23 13.99
C SER A 93 -25.90 21.31 14.94
N LEU A 94 -25.78 20.01 14.60
CA LEU A 94 -25.09 18.99 15.38
C LEU A 94 -23.56 19.11 15.34
N LEU A 95 -23.00 19.90 14.41
CA LEU A 95 -21.55 20.05 14.24
C LEU A 95 -20.81 20.39 15.53
N ARG A 96 -21.29 21.40 16.28
CA ARG A 96 -20.62 21.85 17.50
C ARG A 96 -20.64 20.81 18.61
N GLY A 97 -21.72 20.04 18.69
CA GLY A 97 -21.84 18.93 19.64
C GLY A 97 -20.82 17.85 19.31
N TYR A 98 -20.77 17.44 18.04
CA TYR A 98 -19.80 16.47 17.55
C TYR A 98 -18.35 16.92 17.76
N GLU A 99 -18.00 18.17 17.42
CA GLU A 99 -16.64 18.71 17.66
C GLU A 99 -16.26 18.61 19.15
N ALA A 100 -17.17 18.93 20.07
CA ALA A 100 -16.92 18.87 21.50
C ALA A 100 -16.74 17.42 22.00
N GLU A 101 -17.57 16.50 21.53
CA GLU A 101 -17.50 15.07 21.88
C GLU A 101 -16.23 14.41 21.35
N ALA A 102 -15.81 14.76 20.13
CA ALA A 102 -14.58 14.28 19.51
C ALA A 102 -13.30 14.97 20.06
N GLY A 103 -13.43 15.90 21.00
CA GLY A 103 -12.30 16.65 21.56
C GLY A 103 -11.63 17.60 20.56
N LEU A 104 -12.34 18.03 19.52
CA LEU A 104 -11.87 18.94 18.48
C LEU A 104 -12.11 20.39 18.88
N GLY A 105 -11.24 21.30 18.39
CA GLY A 105 -11.44 22.73 18.55
C GLY A 105 -12.65 23.23 17.76
N VAL A 106 -13.37 24.22 18.28
CA VAL A 106 -14.52 24.82 17.59
C VAL A 106 -14.10 25.39 16.23
N GLY A 107 -14.80 24.97 15.16
CA GLY A 107 -14.54 25.42 13.80
C GLY A 107 -13.40 24.69 13.10
N THR A 108 -12.95 23.55 13.64
CA THR A 108 -12.00 22.65 12.98
C THR A 108 -12.67 21.92 11.81
N MET A 109 -13.99 21.69 11.91
CA MET A 109 -14.78 21.03 10.89
C MET A 109 -15.80 21.98 10.25
N LYS A 110 -16.23 21.64 9.02
CA LYS A 110 -17.31 22.32 8.29
C LYS A 110 -18.42 21.32 7.98
N ILE A 111 -19.64 21.78 7.73
CA ILE A 111 -20.66 20.88 7.17
C ILE A 111 -20.28 20.52 5.73
N LEU A 112 -20.37 19.23 5.39
CA LEU A 112 -20.13 18.76 4.03
C LEU A 112 -21.16 19.40 3.08
N PRO A 113 -20.73 20.12 2.02
CA PRO A 113 -21.67 20.78 1.13
C PRO A 113 -22.51 19.77 0.33
N SER A 114 -23.76 20.12 0.03
CA SER A 114 -24.71 19.25 -0.67
C SER A 114 -24.32 18.84 -2.10
N ALA A 115 -23.33 19.50 -2.70
CA ALA A 115 -22.76 19.08 -3.96
C ALA A 115 -21.89 17.80 -3.87
N TYR A 116 -21.52 17.38 -2.65
CA TYR A 116 -20.54 16.33 -2.39
C TYR A 116 -21.12 15.09 -1.70
N TYR A 117 -22.44 14.98 -1.62
CA TYR A 117 -23.12 13.75 -1.23
C TYR A 117 -24.44 13.59 -1.97
N ARG A 118 -24.94 12.35 -2.04
CA ARG A 118 -26.20 12.02 -2.71
C ARG A 118 -26.90 10.87 -2.01
N PHE A 119 -28.18 11.04 -1.75
CA PHE A 119 -29.09 9.97 -1.41
C PHE A 119 -29.64 9.35 -2.71
N THR A 120 -29.45 8.05 -2.95
CA THR A 120 -29.72 7.43 -4.25
C THR A 120 -31.21 7.18 -4.53
N ASP A 121 -31.99 6.91 -3.49
CA ASP A 121 -33.37 6.42 -3.59
C ASP A 121 -34.39 7.39 -2.95
N GLY A 122 -34.17 8.70 -3.12
CA GLY A 122 -35.00 9.76 -2.56
C GLY A 122 -34.48 10.30 -1.23
N THR A 123 -35.36 10.48 -0.24
CA THR A 123 -34.96 10.86 1.14
C THR A 123 -35.63 9.98 2.19
N TYR A 124 -36.39 8.95 1.81
CA TYR A 124 -37.15 8.13 2.76
C TYR A 124 -36.60 6.72 2.84
N ILE A 125 -36.41 6.23 4.06
CA ILE A 125 -36.11 4.82 4.35
C ILE A 125 -37.30 4.19 5.07
N SER A 126 -37.68 2.98 4.65
CA SER A 126 -38.86 2.27 5.15
C SER A 126 -38.49 0.95 5.80
N LEU A 127 -38.99 0.73 7.02
CA LEU A 127 -39.01 -0.57 7.69
C LEU A 127 -40.38 -1.21 7.48
N SER A 128 -40.40 -2.35 6.79
CA SER A 128 -41.64 -3.08 6.52
C SER A 128 -42.20 -3.71 7.78
N LYS A 129 -43.53 -3.86 7.83
CA LYS A 129 -44.21 -4.67 8.86
C LYS A 129 -43.58 -6.06 8.94
N ASP A 130 -43.51 -6.61 10.15
CA ASP A 130 -42.96 -7.92 10.49
C ASP A 130 -41.45 -8.08 10.19
N SER A 131 -40.76 -6.99 9.82
CA SER A 131 -39.31 -6.97 9.57
C SER A 131 -38.55 -6.32 10.73
N ARG A 132 -37.29 -6.72 10.95
CA ARG A 132 -36.39 -6.10 11.93
C ARG A 132 -35.36 -5.16 11.32
N GLU A 133 -35.21 -5.20 10.01
CA GLU A 133 -34.25 -4.40 9.27
C GLU A 133 -34.89 -3.95 7.95
N SER A 134 -34.60 -2.71 7.54
CA SER A 134 -34.99 -2.21 6.22
C SER A 134 -34.11 -2.78 5.13
N SER A 135 -34.52 -2.62 3.86
CA SER A 135 -33.56 -2.71 2.77
C SER A 135 -32.46 -1.65 2.94
N PRO A 136 -31.22 -1.94 2.53
CA PRO A 136 -30.13 -0.95 2.51
C PRO A 136 -30.51 0.28 1.69
N TYR A 137 -30.28 1.46 2.26
CA TYR A 137 -30.46 2.75 1.61
C TYR A 137 -29.09 3.36 1.32
N ARG A 138 -28.78 3.62 0.04
CA ARG A 138 -27.43 4.06 -0.33
C ARG A 138 -27.25 5.57 -0.22
N LEU A 139 -26.19 5.94 0.49
CA LEU A 139 -25.63 7.28 0.58
C LEU A 139 -24.26 7.26 -0.11
N GLU A 140 -24.08 8.13 -1.09
CA GLU A 140 -22.79 8.31 -1.75
C GLU A 140 -22.16 9.63 -1.29
N VAL A 141 -20.86 9.61 -1.02
CA VAL A 141 -20.05 10.76 -0.59
C VAL A 141 -18.85 10.89 -1.51
N TYR A 142 -18.49 12.10 -1.94
CA TYR A 142 -17.45 12.32 -2.94
C TYR A 142 -16.54 13.49 -2.59
N ALA A 143 -15.26 13.38 -2.91
CA ALA A 143 -14.32 14.50 -2.95
C ALA A 143 -14.40 15.28 -4.27
N ARG A 144 -15.01 14.71 -5.31
CA ARG A 144 -15.25 15.38 -6.60
C ARG A 144 -16.70 15.25 -7.02
N ASN A 145 -17.37 16.37 -7.28
CA ASN A 145 -18.78 16.38 -7.62
C ASN A 145 -19.05 16.05 -9.10
N SER A 146 -20.33 15.90 -9.46
CA SER A 146 -20.77 15.50 -10.82
C SER A 146 -20.43 16.51 -11.93
N VAL A 147 -20.10 17.76 -11.58
CA VAL A 147 -19.63 18.79 -12.54
C VAL A 147 -18.11 18.92 -12.57
N GLY A 148 -17.39 18.02 -11.88
CA GLY A 148 -15.94 17.90 -11.92
C GLY A 148 -15.18 18.83 -10.98
N GLN A 149 -15.86 19.52 -10.05
CA GLN A 149 -15.22 20.36 -9.03
C GLN A 149 -14.78 19.52 -7.82
N SER A 150 -13.58 19.82 -7.31
CA SER A 150 -13.01 19.14 -6.15
C SER A 150 -13.35 19.87 -4.84
N LEU A 151 -13.58 19.09 -3.79
CA LEU A 151 -13.77 19.57 -2.42
C LEU A 151 -12.44 20.13 -1.92
N ALA A 152 -12.46 21.30 -1.30
CA ALA A 152 -11.24 21.88 -0.74
C ALA A 152 -10.71 20.98 0.41
N PRO A 153 -9.40 20.89 0.60
CA PRO A 153 -8.82 20.22 1.76
C PRO A 153 -9.40 20.71 3.09
N GLY A 154 -9.46 19.81 4.07
CA GLY A 154 -10.01 20.05 5.40
C GLY A 154 -10.92 18.93 5.90
N ARG A 155 -11.48 19.13 7.10
CA ARG A 155 -12.42 18.19 7.73
C ARG A 155 -13.86 18.66 7.58
N TYR A 156 -14.73 17.73 7.22
CA TYR A 156 -16.14 17.95 6.98
C TYR A 156 -16.98 16.95 7.75
N LEU A 157 -18.17 17.37 8.19
CA LEU A 157 -19.14 16.51 8.84
C LEU A 157 -20.43 16.48 8.01
N LEU A 158 -20.95 15.28 7.77
CA LEU A 158 -22.29 15.05 7.25
C LEU A 158 -23.12 14.33 8.31
N PRO A 159 -23.88 15.07 9.14
CA PRO A 159 -24.79 14.49 10.13
C PRO A 159 -26.12 14.12 9.47
N VAL A 160 -26.32 12.83 9.21
CA VAL A 160 -27.57 12.31 8.61
C VAL A 160 -28.53 11.93 9.72
N VAL A 161 -29.67 12.63 9.79
CA VAL A 161 -30.69 12.45 10.82
C VAL A 161 -31.95 11.83 10.21
N ALA A 162 -32.40 10.73 10.80
CA ALA A 162 -33.71 10.16 10.57
C ALA A 162 -34.76 10.92 11.39
N SER A 163 -35.68 11.59 10.68
CA SER A 163 -36.82 12.31 11.27
C SER A 163 -38.10 11.50 11.11
N THR A 164 -38.87 11.37 12.21
CA THR A 164 -40.15 10.67 12.26
C THR A 164 -41.02 11.24 13.39
N SER A 165 -42.32 10.92 13.38
CA SER A 165 -43.24 11.28 14.45
C SER A 165 -43.06 10.44 15.73
N ALA A 166 -42.27 9.35 15.67
CA ALA A 166 -41.95 8.49 16.81
C ALA A 166 -40.52 8.78 17.33
N GLU A 167 -40.26 8.56 18.62
CA GLU A 167 -38.89 8.65 19.14
C GLU A 167 -38.06 7.44 18.67
N LEU A 168 -36.87 7.73 18.12
CA LEU A 168 -35.87 6.73 17.75
C LEU A 168 -34.82 6.68 18.86
N SER A 169 -34.30 5.48 19.17
CA SER A 169 -33.28 5.32 20.22
C SER A 169 -31.93 5.89 19.81
N GLU A 170 -31.60 5.78 18.52
CA GLU A 170 -30.49 6.47 17.87
C GLU A 170 -30.95 6.90 16.48
N ASN A 171 -30.93 8.19 16.19
CA ASN A 171 -31.50 8.74 14.96
C ASN A 171 -30.46 9.34 14.01
N THR A 172 -29.20 9.41 14.42
CA THR A 172 -28.16 10.14 13.69
C THR A 172 -27.00 9.22 13.32
N VAL A 173 -26.56 9.33 12.07
CA VAL A 173 -25.29 8.80 11.58
C VAL A 173 -24.40 9.98 11.24
N PHE A 174 -23.22 10.05 11.85
CA PHE A 174 -22.20 11.05 11.56
C PHE A 174 -21.23 10.48 10.52
N VAL A 175 -21.08 11.17 9.39
CA VAL A 175 -20.02 10.86 8.43
C VAL A 175 -18.95 11.95 8.51
N ASP A 176 -17.81 11.60 9.09
CA ASP A 176 -16.63 12.44 9.29
C ASP A 176 -15.70 12.28 8.08
N VAL A 177 -15.61 13.30 7.25
CA VAL A 177 -14.86 13.28 5.99
C VAL A 177 -13.63 14.15 6.11
N THR A 178 -12.45 13.56 5.97
CA THR A 178 -11.18 14.27 5.86
C THR A 178 -10.74 14.30 4.39
N VAL A 179 -10.46 15.51 3.88
CA VAL A 179 -9.79 15.70 2.59
C VAL A 179 -8.38 16.22 2.87
N PRO A 180 -7.33 15.41 2.68
CA PRO A 180 -5.95 15.84 2.89
C PRO A 180 -5.55 16.98 1.93
N GLU A 181 -4.59 17.80 2.38
CA GLU A 181 -3.86 18.67 1.45
C GLU A 181 -3.07 17.80 0.46
N PRO A 182 -3.11 18.11 -0.85
CA PRO A 182 -2.23 17.45 -1.81
C PRO A 182 -0.76 17.60 -1.38
N TYR A 183 0.02 16.56 -1.58
CA TYR A 183 1.44 16.61 -1.29
C TYR A 183 2.16 17.58 -2.23
N GLU A 184 2.86 18.54 -1.62
CA GLU A 184 3.88 19.33 -2.28
C GLU A 184 5.23 19.01 -1.62
N ASP A 185 6.28 18.84 -2.44
CA ASP A 185 7.62 18.65 -1.89
C ASP A 185 8.05 19.91 -1.13
N PRO A 186 8.56 19.79 0.12
CA PRO A 186 8.93 20.94 0.94
C PRO A 186 9.98 21.87 0.31
N ASP A 187 10.86 21.32 -0.53
CA ASP A 187 11.93 22.05 -1.21
C ASP A 187 11.58 22.34 -2.68
N GLY A 188 10.35 22.03 -3.11
CA GLY A 188 9.89 22.16 -4.49
C GLY A 188 10.58 21.20 -5.46
N VAL A 189 11.21 20.13 -4.96
CA VAL A 189 11.92 19.15 -5.80
C VAL A 189 10.92 18.32 -6.60
N LYS A 190 11.18 18.20 -7.90
CA LYS A 190 10.34 17.43 -8.83
C LYS A 190 11.00 16.12 -9.22
N LEU A 191 10.19 15.09 -9.47
CA LEU A 191 10.66 13.85 -10.08
C LEU A 191 11.28 14.13 -11.46
N TYR A 192 12.42 13.50 -11.73
CA TYR A 192 13.10 13.58 -13.01
C TYR A 192 12.21 13.06 -14.15
N SER A 193 12.09 13.85 -15.22
CA SER A 193 11.25 13.56 -16.39
C SER A 193 12.04 13.48 -17.70
N GLY A 194 13.37 13.53 -17.64
CA GLY A 194 14.22 13.30 -18.80
C GLY A 194 14.19 11.85 -19.26
N LYS A 195 14.53 11.60 -20.52
CA LYS A 195 14.50 10.26 -21.12
C LYS A 195 15.75 9.43 -20.83
N ASP A 196 16.85 10.08 -20.47
CA ASP A 196 18.16 9.45 -20.28
C ASP A 196 18.32 8.73 -18.93
N MET A 197 17.37 8.87 -18.01
CA MET A 197 17.41 8.18 -16.72
C MET A 197 16.01 7.80 -16.27
N PHE A 198 15.78 6.49 -16.12
CA PHE A 198 14.60 5.92 -15.51
C PHE A 198 15.02 5.05 -14.33
N THR A 199 14.26 5.09 -13.25
CA THR A 199 14.68 4.48 -11.98
C THR A 199 13.55 3.72 -11.33
N VAL A 200 13.86 2.54 -10.82
CA VAL A 200 12.96 1.65 -10.09
C VAL A 200 13.52 1.47 -8.69
N CYS A 201 12.72 1.72 -7.66
CA CYS A 201 13.10 1.54 -6.27
C CYS A 201 12.22 0.46 -5.63
N TYR A 202 12.82 -0.54 -4.99
CA TYR A 202 12.12 -1.40 -4.05
C TYR A 202 12.23 -0.79 -2.66
N LEU A 203 11.12 -0.81 -1.91
CA LEU A 203 11.06 -0.27 -0.55
C LEU A 203 10.48 -1.33 0.38
N ASN A 204 11.29 -1.75 1.36
CA ASN A 204 10.87 -2.72 2.36
C ASN A 204 10.01 -2.05 3.43
N THR A 205 8.71 -2.31 3.39
CA THR A 205 7.74 -1.71 4.29
C THR A 205 7.86 -2.22 5.72
N SER A 206 8.52 -3.36 5.98
CA SER A 206 8.77 -3.77 7.36
C SER A 206 9.79 -2.87 8.09
N MET A 207 10.50 -2.01 7.35
CA MET A 207 11.49 -1.10 7.90
C MET A 207 11.16 0.37 7.67
N PHE A 208 10.58 0.71 6.52
CA PHE A 208 10.46 2.10 6.10
C PHE A 208 9.04 2.48 5.65
N ASP A 209 8.71 3.74 5.92
CA ASP A 209 7.57 4.44 5.34
C ASP A 209 7.79 4.71 3.84
N PRO A 210 6.77 4.50 2.96
CA PRO A 210 6.90 4.75 1.53
C PRO A 210 7.32 6.17 1.15
N ARG A 211 7.01 7.17 1.98
CA ARG A 211 7.40 8.58 1.77
C ARG A 211 8.92 8.78 1.71
N LEU A 212 9.72 7.81 2.17
CA LEU A 212 11.16 7.74 1.91
C LEU A 212 11.49 7.89 0.41
N ALA A 213 10.65 7.37 -0.49
CA ALA A 213 10.84 7.50 -1.92
C ALA A 213 10.85 8.97 -2.39
N ASN A 214 10.12 9.86 -1.72
CA ASN A 214 10.11 11.29 -2.04
C ASN A 214 11.46 11.96 -1.71
N ASP A 215 12.20 11.40 -0.76
CA ASP A 215 13.53 11.87 -0.34
C ASP A 215 14.69 11.24 -1.12
N MET A 216 14.38 10.40 -2.10
CA MET A 216 15.35 9.98 -3.11
C MET A 216 15.63 11.15 -4.06
N VAL A 217 16.58 12.00 -3.66
CA VAL A 217 16.94 13.25 -4.34
C VAL A 217 18.44 13.27 -4.68
N LEU A 218 18.75 13.73 -5.89
CA LEU A 218 20.11 13.99 -6.35
C LEU A 218 20.39 15.49 -6.39
N MET A 219 21.54 15.88 -5.87
CA MET A 219 22.17 17.16 -6.21
C MET A 219 22.85 17.01 -7.56
N THR A 220 22.62 17.96 -8.48
CA THR A 220 23.17 17.87 -9.84
C THR A 220 24.62 18.36 -9.96
N ASP A 221 25.14 19.04 -8.95
CA ASP A 221 26.57 19.29 -8.77
C ASP A 221 26.89 19.38 -7.27
N TYR A 222 27.60 18.39 -6.72
CA TYR A 222 28.01 18.38 -5.31
C TYR A 222 28.94 19.56 -4.94
N GLY A 223 29.62 20.17 -5.93
CA GLY A 223 30.46 21.34 -5.70
C GLY A 223 29.69 22.66 -5.56
N ASP A 224 28.39 22.67 -5.85
CA ASP A 224 27.53 23.86 -5.81
C ASP A 224 26.27 23.57 -4.97
N GLU A 225 26.17 24.22 -3.81
CA GLU A 225 25.02 24.11 -2.90
C GLU A 225 23.70 24.60 -3.52
N ASN A 226 23.80 25.46 -4.53
CA ASN A 226 22.68 26.00 -5.30
C ASN A 226 22.35 25.16 -6.53
N SER A 227 23.07 24.05 -6.76
CA SER A 227 22.80 23.19 -7.90
C SER A 227 21.36 22.67 -7.85
N PRO A 228 20.69 22.58 -9.02
CA PRO A 228 19.35 22.01 -9.09
C PRO A 228 19.29 20.64 -8.42
N ARG A 229 18.20 20.40 -7.69
CA ARG A 229 17.88 19.09 -7.10
C ARG A 229 16.83 18.40 -7.96
N ILE A 230 17.01 17.10 -8.16
CA ILE A 230 16.06 16.27 -8.91
C ILE A 230 15.68 15.04 -8.09
N GLY A 231 14.39 14.73 -8.03
CA GLY A 231 13.90 13.48 -7.44
C GLY A 231 14.08 12.32 -8.42
N PHE A 232 14.28 11.11 -7.90
CA PHE A 232 14.26 9.86 -8.67
C PHE A 232 13.41 8.80 -7.97
N GLY A 233 13.28 7.62 -8.59
CA GLY A 233 12.36 6.54 -8.22
C GLY A 233 11.06 6.61 -8.99
N ASN A 234 11.12 6.54 -10.33
CA ASN A 234 9.94 6.60 -11.21
C ASN A 234 8.90 5.53 -10.88
N ILE A 235 9.35 4.30 -10.58
CA ILE A 235 8.52 3.23 -10.04
C ILE A 235 9.00 2.90 -8.62
N VAL A 236 8.07 2.82 -7.67
CA VAL A 236 8.31 2.42 -6.28
C VAL A 236 7.55 1.12 -6.03
N ASN A 237 8.29 0.01 -5.90
CA ASN A 237 7.77 -1.31 -5.58
C ASN A 237 7.77 -1.50 -4.05
N LEU A 238 6.59 -1.40 -3.45
CA LEU A 238 6.40 -1.69 -2.03
C LEU A 238 6.43 -3.20 -1.80
N ARG A 239 7.16 -3.65 -0.78
CA ARG A 239 7.26 -5.06 -0.42
C ARG A 239 7.12 -5.24 1.10
N THR A 240 6.61 -6.36 1.58
CA THR A 240 6.32 -7.60 0.84
C THR A 240 4.83 -7.92 0.74
N ALA A 241 4.42 -8.41 -0.42
CA ALA A 241 3.24 -9.25 -0.59
C ALA A 241 3.68 -10.63 -1.13
N SER A 242 2.94 -11.68 -0.83
CA SER A 242 3.27 -13.04 -1.28
C SER A 242 2.05 -13.80 -1.80
N VAL A 243 2.31 -14.91 -2.50
CA VAL A 243 1.29 -15.90 -2.87
C VAL A 243 0.77 -16.60 -1.61
N GLY A 244 -0.51 -16.42 -1.31
CA GLY A 244 -1.25 -17.22 -0.33
C GLY A 244 -1.79 -18.50 -0.96
N TYR A 245 -1.88 -19.56 -0.17
CA TYR A 245 -2.46 -20.85 -0.56
C TYR A 245 -3.32 -21.41 0.57
N ASP A 246 -4.60 -21.65 0.29
CA ASP A 246 -5.50 -22.37 1.19
C ASP A 246 -5.54 -23.84 0.80
N GLU A 247 -4.88 -24.68 1.57
CA GLU A 247 -4.81 -26.13 1.36
C GLU A 247 -6.17 -26.83 1.43
N THR A 248 -7.16 -26.24 2.11
CA THR A 248 -8.50 -26.81 2.26
C THR A 248 -9.31 -26.65 0.98
N THR A 249 -9.22 -25.47 0.36
CA THR A 249 -10.00 -25.10 -0.82
C THR A 249 -9.23 -25.20 -2.13
N GLY A 250 -7.89 -25.29 -2.06
CA GLY A 250 -6.98 -25.26 -3.21
C GLY A 250 -6.79 -23.86 -3.82
N LYS A 251 -7.35 -22.82 -3.20
CA LYS A 251 -7.36 -21.45 -3.73
C LYS A 251 -6.06 -20.72 -3.46
N VAL A 252 -5.74 -19.80 -4.37
CA VAL A 252 -4.57 -18.92 -4.28
C VAL A 252 -5.00 -17.46 -4.27
N SER A 253 -4.22 -16.62 -3.59
CA SER A 253 -4.50 -15.18 -3.47
C SER A 253 -3.20 -14.39 -3.32
N VAL A 254 -3.26 -13.07 -3.50
CA VAL A 254 -2.18 -12.19 -3.05
C VAL A 254 -2.40 -11.84 -1.57
N THR A 255 -1.36 -11.99 -0.76
CA THR A 255 -1.38 -11.73 0.67
C THR A 255 -0.32 -10.68 1.02
N PRO A 256 -0.70 -9.40 1.22
CA PRO A 256 0.19 -8.39 1.78
C PRO A 256 0.65 -8.79 3.18
N SER A 257 1.90 -8.45 3.55
CA SER A 257 2.33 -8.52 4.95
C SER A 257 1.49 -7.59 5.83
N SER A 258 1.52 -7.77 7.16
CA SER A 258 0.83 -6.86 8.09
C SER A 258 1.29 -5.40 7.93
N ASP A 259 2.58 -5.20 7.66
CA ASP A 259 3.18 -3.89 7.48
C ASP A 259 2.75 -3.22 6.19
N LEU A 260 2.79 -3.96 5.09
CA LEU A 260 2.28 -3.47 3.81
C LEU A 260 0.77 -3.21 3.91
N ARG A 261 0.00 -4.09 4.54
CA ARG A 261 -1.44 -3.92 4.73
C ARG A 261 -1.75 -2.64 5.51
N TYR A 262 -1.05 -2.38 6.62
CA TYR A 262 -1.22 -1.15 7.38
C TYR A 262 -1.01 0.09 6.50
N ILE A 263 0.09 0.15 5.74
CA ILE A 263 0.38 1.25 4.81
C ILE A 263 -0.73 1.44 3.79
N LEU A 264 -1.22 0.34 3.22
CA LEU A 264 -2.27 0.36 2.21
C LEU A 264 -3.62 0.82 2.81
N GLU A 265 -3.94 0.42 4.04
CA GLU A 265 -5.12 0.90 4.78
C GLU A 265 -4.98 2.38 5.18
N HIS A 266 -3.76 2.89 5.32
CA HIS A 266 -3.43 4.31 5.56
C HIS A 266 -3.00 5.02 4.27
N TYR A 267 -3.61 4.64 3.14
CA TYR A 267 -3.26 5.09 1.80
C TYR A 267 -3.08 6.62 1.70
N ALA A 268 -4.00 7.41 2.24
CA ALA A 268 -4.00 8.86 2.10
C ALA A 268 -2.78 9.53 2.74
N GLU A 269 -2.25 8.96 3.82
CA GLU A 269 -1.09 9.51 4.53
C GLU A 269 0.23 8.94 4.00
N ARG A 270 0.22 7.66 3.59
CA ARG A 270 1.43 6.88 3.34
C ARG A 270 1.74 6.65 1.87
N VAL A 271 0.71 6.52 1.02
CA VAL A 271 0.85 6.13 -0.39
C VAL A 271 0.54 7.30 -1.34
N ALA A 272 -0.56 8.02 -1.10
CA ALA A 272 -0.98 9.15 -1.93
C ALA A 272 0.14 10.20 -2.10
N PRO A 273 0.89 10.61 -1.05
CA PRO A 273 1.96 11.58 -1.19
C PRO A 273 3.10 11.12 -2.11
N VAL A 274 3.32 9.81 -2.22
CA VAL A 274 4.31 9.24 -3.13
C VAL A 274 3.80 9.33 -4.56
N GLN A 275 2.53 9.01 -4.81
CA GLN A 275 1.91 9.12 -6.14
C GLN A 275 1.79 10.58 -6.61
N GLU A 276 1.41 11.49 -5.72
CA GLU A 276 1.29 12.94 -5.97
C GLU A 276 2.63 13.60 -6.31
N SER A 277 3.74 13.03 -5.84
CA SER A 277 5.09 13.43 -6.28
C SER A 277 5.42 13.06 -7.74
N GLY A 278 4.50 12.40 -8.44
CA GLY A 278 4.62 11.93 -9.83
C GLY A 278 5.16 10.51 -9.97
N ARG A 279 5.46 9.82 -8.86
CA ARG A 279 5.99 8.45 -8.86
C ARG A 279 4.86 7.43 -9.05
N LYS A 280 5.21 6.26 -9.59
CA LYS A 280 4.28 5.14 -9.75
C LYS A 280 4.46 4.15 -8.61
N VAL A 281 3.42 3.94 -7.80
CA VAL A 281 3.48 3.02 -6.65
C VAL A 281 2.88 1.67 -7.03
N CYS A 282 3.71 0.64 -6.98
CA CYS A 282 3.36 -0.75 -7.27
C CYS A 282 3.58 -1.63 -6.04
N VAL A 283 2.94 -2.80 -6.00
CA VAL A 283 3.22 -3.83 -5.00
C VAL A 283 4.05 -4.95 -5.62
N CYS A 284 5.18 -5.28 -4.99
CA CYS A 284 5.98 -6.47 -5.32
C CYS A 284 5.36 -7.71 -4.68
N ILE A 285 5.00 -8.68 -5.52
CA ILE A 285 4.43 -9.96 -5.11
C ILE A 285 5.46 -11.07 -5.35
N GLU A 286 5.76 -11.81 -4.29
CA GLU A 286 6.73 -12.90 -4.26
C GLU A 286 6.06 -14.26 -4.00
N GLY A 287 6.80 -15.36 -4.08
CA GLY A 287 6.32 -16.68 -3.64
C GLY A 287 6.11 -16.75 -2.12
N GLY A 288 5.18 -17.62 -1.69
CA GLY A 288 4.78 -17.76 -0.28
C GLY A 288 5.45 -18.91 0.48
N GLY A 289 6.39 -19.64 -0.13
CA GLY A 289 7.07 -20.79 0.49
C GLY A 289 6.20 -22.05 0.64
N LYS A 290 5.09 -22.13 -0.10
CA LYS A 290 4.07 -23.18 0.02
C LYS A 290 4.11 -24.22 -1.11
N GLY A 291 5.16 -24.23 -1.93
CA GLY A 291 5.27 -25.14 -3.07
C GLY A 291 4.38 -24.79 -4.26
N ILE A 292 3.65 -23.68 -4.17
CA ILE A 292 2.78 -23.16 -5.21
C ILE A 292 3.12 -21.69 -5.50
N GLY A 293 3.11 -21.32 -6.78
CA GLY A 293 3.55 -20.02 -7.27
C GLY A 293 3.26 -19.82 -8.75
N PHE A 294 3.78 -18.73 -9.31
CA PHE A 294 3.46 -18.29 -10.67
C PHE A 294 3.77 -19.34 -11.75
N GLY A 295 4.76 -20.20 -11.53
CA GLY A 295 5.20 -21.25 -12.44
C GLY A 295 4.42 -22.55 -12.39
N ASN A 296 3.45 -22.73 -11.47
CA ASN A 296 2.72 -24.00 -11.36
C ASN A 296 1.21 -23.88 -11.01
N PHE A 297 0.61 -22.71 -11.13
CA PHE A 297 -0.85 -22.58 -11.03
C PHE A 297 -1.58 -23.30 -12.17
N ASN A 298 -2.74 -23.88 -11.85
CA ASN A 298 -3.73 -24.31 -12.83
C ASN A 298 -4.66 -23.14 -13.25
N ASP A 299 -5.55 -23.37 -14.22
CA ASP A 299 -6.42 -22.32 -14.78
C ASP A 299 -7.35 -21.66 -13.74
N ASP A 300 -7.93 -22.45 -12.83
CA ASP A 300 -8.80 -21.93 -11.76
C ASP A 300 -8.01 -21.08 -10.77
N GLN A 301 -6.79 -21.51 -10.44
CA GLN A 301 -5.87 -20.78 -9.57
C GLN A 301 -5.38 -19.49 -10.21
N ILE A 302 -5.11 -19.48 -11.53
CA ILE A 302 -4.82 -18.24 -12.26
C ILE A 302 -6.02 -17.29 -12.16
N ALA A 303 -7.25 -17.77 -12.34
CA ALA A 303 -8.44 -16.95 -12.23
C ALA A 303 -8.63 -16.37 -10.80
N ASP A 304 -8.48 -17.20 -9.76
CA ASP A 304 -8.54 -16.77 -8.35
C ASP A 304 -7.45 -15.72 -8.05
N PHE A 305 -6.21 -15.96 -8.46
CA PHE A 305 -5.09 -15.04 -8.22
C PHE A 305 -5.28 -13.72 -8.95
N VAL A 306 -5.70 -13.75 -10.22
CA VAL A 306 -5.98 -12.55 -11.03
C VAL A 306 -7.09 -11.71 -10.40
N ALA A 307 -8.17 -12.34 -9.94
CA ALA A 307 -9.26 -11.65 -9.24
C ALA A 307 -8.76 -11.03 -7.92
N SER A 308 -7.92 -11.74 -7.17
CA SER A 308 -7.32 -11.26 -5.92
C SER A 308 -6.40 -10.06 -6.16
N VAL A 309 -5.52 -10.11 -7.16
CA VAL A 309 -4.63 -9.00 -7.54
C VAL A 309 -5.43 -7.79 -8.02
N LYS A 310 -6.44 -7.99 -8.86
CA LYS A 310 -7.31 -6.90 -9.31
C LYS A 310 -7.99 -6.21 -8.12
N SER A 311 -8.51 -7.00 -7.17
CA SER A 311 -9.10 -6.46 -5.95
C SER A 311 -8.10 -5.63 -5.14
N LEU A 312 -6.86 -6.11 -4.97
CA LEU A 312 -5.79 -5.37 -4.30
C LEU A 312 -5.51 -4.02 -4.99
N VAL A 313 -5.30 -4.04 -6.31
CA VAL A 313 -4.98 -2.86 -7.11
C VAL A 313 -6.11 -1.84 -7.10
N ASP A 314 -7.36 -2.29 -7.23
CA ASP A 314 -8.52 -1.40 -7.27
C ASP A 314 -8.83 -0.82 -5.88
N THR A 315 -8.76 -1.65 -4.83
CA THR A 315 -9.05 -1.25 -3.44
C THR A 315 -8.07 -0.17 -2.98
N TYR A 316 -6.78 -0.39 -3.20
CA TYR A 316 -5.71 0.51 -2.73
C TYR A 316 -5.17 1.44 -3.83
N ARG A 317 -5.83 1.46 -4.99
CA ARG A 317 -5.60 2.40 -6.10
C ARG A 317 -4.13 2.49 -6.51
N LEU A 318 -3.47 1.34 -6.51
CA LEU A 318 -2.07 1.19 -6.90
C LEU A 318 -1.90 1.53 -8.38
N ASP A 319 -0.73 2.04 -8.76
CA ASP A 319 -0.39 2.24 -10.18
C ASP A 319 -0.14 0.91 -10.89
N GLY A 320 0.15 -0.17 -10.15
CA GLY A 320 0.41 -1.48 -10.75
C GLY A 320 0.96 -2.51 -9.78
N ILE A 321 1.57 -3.55 -10.35
CA ILE A 321 2.23 -4.64 -9.63
C ILE A 321 3.59 -5.00 -10.23
N ASN A 322 4.42 -5.62 -9.41
CA ASN A 322 5.66 -6.27 -9.81
C ASN A 322 5.62 -7.74 -9.41
N LEU A 323 5.90 -8.65 -10.33
CA LEU A 323 5.96 -10.09 -10.08
C LEU A 323 7.41 -10.55 -9.98
N TRP A 324 7.78 -11.12 -8.84
CA TRP A 324 9.11 -11.69 -8.62
C TRP A 324 8.98 -13.13 -8.15
N ASP A 325 9.13 -14.08 -9.07
CA ASP A 325 9.03 -15.51 -8.73
C ASP A 325 10.26 -16.01 -7.97
N ARG A 326 10.32 -15.67 -6.69
CA ARG A 326 11.29 -16.21 -5.74
C ARG A 326 10.56 -16.70 -4.52
N ASN A 327 11.19 -17.59 -3.76
CA ASN A 327 10.67 -18.09 -2.49
C ASN A 327 9.33 -18.85 -2.60
N ALA A 328 8.91 -19.32 -3.78
CA ALA A 328 7.70 -20.14 -3.90
C ALA A 328 7.84 -21.50 -3.19
N GLY A 329 9.06 -22.04 -3.15
CA GLY A 329 9.37 -23.32 -2.50
C GLY A 329 8.89 -24.53 -3.31
N TYR A 330 8.92 -24.44 -4.65
CA TYR A 330 8.47 -25.49 -5.58
C TYR A 330 9.04 -26.88 -5.28
N GLY A 331 8.32 -27.91 -5.71
CA GLY A 331 8.74 -29.30 -5.58
C GLY A 331 8.32 -29.98 -4.27
N GLN A 332 7.36 -29.40 -3.54
CA GLN A 332 6.76 -30.06 -2.37
C GLN A 332 5.85 -31.22 -2.81
N ASP A 333 5.83 -32.29 -2.00
CA ASP A 333 5.05 -33.50 -2.28
C ASP A 333 3.56 -33.19 -2.42
N GLY A 334 2.94 -33.70 -3.50
CA GLY A 334 1.52 -33.54 -3.77
C GLY A 334 1.13 -32.25 -4.52
N LEU A 335 2.08 -31.35 -4.79
CA LEU A 335 1.86 -30.14 -5.60
C LEU A 335 2.42 -30.31 -7.02
N PRO A 336 1.85 -29.62 -8.03
CA PRO A 336 2.33 -29.70 -9.40
C PRO A 336 3.77 -29.17 -9.50
N PRO A 337 4.62 -29.79 -10.35
CA PRO A 337 5.92 -29.21 -10.67
C PRO A 337 5.75 -27.90 -11.45
N MET A 338 6.82 -27.12 -11.52
CA MET A 338 6.87 -25.98 -12.43
C MET A 338 6.64 -26.44 -13.88
N ASN A 339 5.98 -25.58 -14.64
CA ASN A 339 5.81 -25.73 -16.07
C ASN A 339 6.02 -24.38 -16.77
N THR A 340 6.15 -24.41 -18.09
CA THR A 340 6.51 -23.23 -18.89
C THR A 340 5.32 -22.41 -19.36
N THR A 341 4.08 -22.82 -19.07
CA THR A 341 2.88 -22.15 -19.60
C THR A 341 2.10 -21.40 -18.52
N SER A 342 2.23 -21.79 -17.25
CA SER A 342 1.51 -21.18 -16.13
C SER A 342 1.84 -19.69 -15.95
N TYR A 343 3.13 -19.34 -15.88
CA TYR A 343 3.53 -17.95 -15.64
C TYR A 343 3.21 -17.02 -16.83
N PRO A 344 3.48 -17.40 -18.11
CA PRO A 344 3.02 -16.61 -19.26
C PRO A 344 1.51 -16.42 -19.32
N MET A 345 0.74 -17.48 -19.01
CA MET A 345 -0.73 -17.39 -18.98
C MET A 345 -1.21 -16.45 -17.88
N LEU A 346 -0.61 -16.54 -16.68
CA LEU A 346 -0.89 -15.63 -15.57
C LEU A 346 -0.66 -14.16 -15.96
N ILE A 347 0.51 -13.86 -16.55
CA ILE A 347 0.86 -12.49 -16.97
C ILE A 347 -0.17 -11.96 -17.97
N LYS A 348 -0.52 -12.76 -18.98
CA LYS A 348 -1.54 -12.39 -19.97
C LYS A 348 -2.89 -12.09 -19.29
N LYS A 349 -3.34 -12.96 -18.37
CA LYS A 349 -4.61 -12.77 -17.66
C LYS A 349 -4.61 -11.57 -16.72
N LEU A 350 -3.48 -11.29 -16.06
CA LEU A 350 -3.30 -10.09 -15.27
C LEU A 350 -3.41 -8.83 -16.14
N ARG A 351 -2.75 -8.80 -17.32
CA ARG A 351 -2.88 -7.67 -18.25
C ARG A 351 -4.32 -7.48 -18.71
N GLU A 352 -5.01 -8.56 -19.08
CA GLU A 352 -6.43 -8.52 -19.47
C GLU A 352 -7.32 -7.93 -18.35
N ALA A 353 -7.05 -8.27 -17.09
CA ALA A 353 -7.84 -7.81 -15.94
C ALA A 353 -7.50 -6.39 -15.44
N LEU A 354 -6.23 -6.01 -15.48
CA LEU A 354 -5.73 -4.71 -15.01
C LEU A 354 -5.83 -3.61 -16.08
N GLY A 355 -5.92 -4.00 -17.36
CA GLY A 355 -5.96 -3.07 -18.50
C GLY A 355 -4.60 -2.44 -18.81
N SER A 356 -4.58 -1.48 -19.74
CA SER A 356 -3.35 -0.82 -20.21
C SER A 356 -2.90 0.36 -19.34
N GLN A 357 -3.70 0.78 -18.37
CA GLN A 357 -3.40 1.95 -17.53
C GLN A 357 -2.58 1.60 -16.28
N LYS A 358 -2.60 0.33 -15.87
CA LYS A 358 -1.84 -0.16 -14.71
C LYS A 358 -0.52 -0.75 -15.17
N LEU A 359 0.53 -0.52 -14.39
CA LEU A 359 1.83 -1.14 -14.60
C LEU A 359 1.76 -2.63 -14.25
N LEU A 360 2.30 -3.46 -15.13
CA LEU A 360 2.60 -4.86 -14.88
C LEU A 360 4.06 -5.08 -15.23
N THR A 361 4.87 -5.25 -14.20
CA THR A 361 6.32 -5.43 -14.34
C THR A 361 6.75 -6.78 -13.79
N ILE A 362 7.85 -7.33 -14.30
CA ILE A 362 8.35 -8.64 -13.86
C ILE A 362 9.84 -8.60 -13.57
N VAL A 363 10.28 -9.46 -12.66
CA VAL A 363 11.71 -9.71 -12.41
C VAL A 363 12.14 -10.93 -13.19
N ASP A 364 13.14 -10.75 -14.05
CA ASP A 364 13.79 -11.80 -14.82
C ASP A 364 14.90 -12.43 -13.98
N TYR A 365 14.70 -13.66 -13.51
CA TYR A 365 15.65 -14.32 -12.64
C TYR A 365 15.47 -15.84 -12.63
N GLN A 366 16.55 -16.56 -12.92
CA GLN A 366 16.65 -18.02 -12.80
C GLN A 366 15.60 -18.79 -13.63
N GLU A 367 15.28 -20.01 -13.20
CA GLU A 367 14.39 -20.95 -13.88
C GLU A 367 13.00 -20.40 -14.22
N PRO A 368 12.32 -19.59 -13.38
CA PRO A 368 10.97 -19.10 -13.69
C PRO A 368 10.82 -18.29 -14.98
N THR A 369 11.86 -17.60 -15.43
CA THR A 369 11.82 -16.71 -16.61
C THR A 369 12.74 -17.15 -17.74
N ALA A 370 13.59 -18.17 -17.52
CA ALA A 370 14.65 -18.62 -18.44
C ALA A 370 14.18 -19.08 -19.84
N TYR A 371 12.86 -19.22 -20.06
CA TYR A 371 12.25 -19.67 -21.30
C TYR A 371 11.36 -18.60 -21.97
N PHE A 372 11.36 -17.37 -21.45
CA PHE A 372 10.50 -16.28 -21.94
C PHE A 372 10.90 -15.75 -23.32
N ASP A 373 12.06 -16.15 -23.85
CA ASP A 373 12.53 -15.88 -25.21
C ASP A 373 11.84 -16.76 -26.27
N ASP A 374 11.28 -17.91 -25.86
CA ASP A 374 10.76 -18.95 -26.74
C ASP A 374 9.23 -19.02 -26.66
N THR A 375 8.56 -18.43 -27.66
CA THR A 375 7.10 -18.40 -27.72
C THR A 375 6.46 -19.78 -27.83
N GLU A 376 7.16 -20.80 -28.31
CA GLU A 376 6.62 -22.16 -28.37
C GLU A 376 6.54 -22.76 -26.97
N LYS A 377 7.56 -22.54 -26.12
CA LYS A 377 7.58 -22.99 -24.72
C LYS A 377 6.57 -22.27 -23.85
N THR A 378 6.29 -21.00 -24.13
CA THR A 378 5.32 -20.17 -23.38
C THR A 378 3.87 -20.37 -23.83
N GLY A 379 3.57 -21.42 -24.59
CA GLY A 379 2.20 -21.73 -25.04
C GLY A 379 1.68 -20.74 -26.09
N GLY A 380 2.58 -20.18 -26.91
CA GLY A 380 2.27 -19.18 -27.93
C GLY A 380 2.17 -17.74 -27.41
N ILE A 381 2.60 -17.48 -26.17
CA ILE A 381 2.50 -16.16 -25.54
C ILE A 381 3.85 -15.44 -25.61
N ALA A 382 3.92 -14.36 -26.38
CA ALA A 382 5.03 -13.40 -26.28
C ALA A 382 4.83 -12.56 -25.03
N VAL A 383 5.47 -12.95 -23.91
CA VAL A 383 5.28 -12.35 -22.58
C VAL A 383 5.49 -10.84 -22.59
N GLY A 384 6.45 -10.37 -23.37
CA GLY A 384 6.80 -8.95 -23.51
C GLY A 384 5.67 -8.06 -24.04
N GLU A 385 4.69 -8.62 -24.76
CA GLU A 385 3.52 -7.87 -25.24
C GLU A 385 2.53 -7.52 -24.11
N PHE A 386 2.67 -8.16 -22.94
CA PHE A 386 1.73 -8.04 -21.82
C PHE A 386 2.32 -7.29 -20.62
N ILE A 387 3.62 -7.00 -20.60
CA ILE A 387 4.32 -6.31 -19.50
C ILE A 387 4.83 -4.94 -19.94
N ASP A 388 4.93 -4.00 -19.01
CA ASP A 388 5.47 -2.66 -19.31
C ASP A 388 6.99 -2.63 -19.21
N TYR A 389 7.55 -3.28 -18.18
CA TYR A 389 8.99 -3.32 -17.91
C TYR A 389 9.39 -4.66 -17.34
N ALA A 390 10.64 -5.04 -17.59
CA ALA A 390 11.30 -6.15 -16.91
C ALA A 390 12.68 -5.72 -16.43
N TRP A 391 13.24 -6.43 -15.46
CA TRP A 391 14.63 -6.22 -15.05
C TRP A 391 15.18 -7.46 -14.37
N HIS A 392 16.49 -7.67 -14.45
CA HIS A 392 17.12 -8.82 -13.82
C HIS A 392 17.04 -8.79 -12.29
N GLY A 393 16.85 -9.94 -11.63
CA GLY A 393 16.69 -10.06 -10.17
C GLY A 393 17.96 -10.06 -9.32
N TYR A 394 19.12 -9.71 -9.89
CA TYR A 394 20.39 -9.71 -9.17
C TYR A 394 20.44 -8.56 -8.16
N ASN A 395 20.61 -8.88 -6.88
CA ASN A 395 20.56 -7.89 -5.80
C ASN A 395 21.49 -8.19 -4.60
N ASP A 396 22.56 -8.96 -4.79
CA ASP A 396 23.47 -9.32 -3.69
C ASP A 396 24.44 -8.18 -3.34
N ALA A 397 24.32 -7.63 -2.13
CA ALA A 397 25.16 -6.55 -1.62
C ALA A 397 26.61 -7.00 -1.30
N SER A 398 26.89 -8.30 -1.24
CA SER A 398 28.23 -8.86 -1.03
C SER A 398 29.00 -9.08 -2.34
N GLU A 399 28.33 -8.99 -3.49
CA GLU A 399 28.91 -9.23 -4.80
C GLU A 399 29.11 -7.93 -5.60
N PRO A 400 30.12 -7.80 -6.48
CA PRO A 400 30.34 -6.58 -7.25
C PRO A 400 29.12 -6.12 -8.05
N LEU A 401 28.98 -4.82 -8.30
CA LEU A 401 27.95 -4.30 -9.19
C LEU A 401 28.12 -4.91 -10.58
N GLN A 402 27.02 -5.35 -11.17
CA GLN A 402 27.01 -6.02 -12.48
C GLN A 402 25.97 -5.38 -13.37
N VAL A 403 26.32 -5.24 -14.64
CA VAL A 403 25.39 -4.85 -15.70
C VAL A 403 24.95 -6.11 -16.40
N ILE A 404 23.65 -6.29 -16.57
CA ILE A 404 23.05 -7.49 -17.14
C ILE A 404 22.14 -7.07 -18.27
N ASP A 405 22.54 -7.37 -19.50
CA ASP A 405 21.84 -6.97 -20.72
C ASP A 405 21.72 -8.19 -21.65
N PRO A 406 20.52 -8.80 -21.76
CA PRO A 406 20.29 -9.96 -22.62
C PRO A 406 20.40 -9.67 -24.14
N TRP A 407 20.51 -8.41 -24.56
CA TRP A 407 20.60 -8.01 -25.97
C TRP A 407 22.03 -7.69 -26.42
N SER A 408 23.01 -7.73 -25.51
CA SER A 408 24.39 -7.33 -25.77
C SER A 408 25.39 -8.42 -25.34
N ASP A 409 26.49 -8.49 -26.07
CA ASP A 409 27.64 -9.38 -25.78
C ASP A 409 28.88 -8.56 -25.37
N ALA A 410 28.68 -7.34 -24.88
CA ALA A 410 29.78 -6.45 -24.49
C ALA A 410 30.62 -7.03 -23.33
N ASP A 411 31.91 -6.71 -23.33
CA ASP A 411 32.91 -7.30 -22.42
C ASP A 411 32.77 -6.84 -20.96
N TYR A 412 32.15 -5.68 -20.72
CA TYR A 412 31.88 -5.13 -19.40
C TYR A 412 30.62 -5.70 -18.73
N LEU A 413 29.87 -6.58 -19.41
CA LEU A 413 28.68 -7.23 -18.86
C LEU A 413 29.04 -8.32 -17.85
N SER A 414 28.04 -8.72 -17.05
CA SER A 414 28.18 -9.82 -16.11
C SER A 414 28.61 -11.11 -16.80
N THR A 415 29.65 -11.75 -16.28
CA THR A 415 30.05 -13.12 -16.66
C THR A 415 29.41 -14.20 -15.77
N LYS A 416 28.72 -13.79 -14.71
CA LYS A 416 28.13 -14.68 -13.70
C LYS A 416 26.62 -14.82 -13.86
N TYR A 417 25.95 -13.73 -14.20
CA TYR A 417 24.52 -13.65 -14.38
C TYR A 417 24.20 -13.31 -15.83
N THR A 418 23.17 -13.95 -16.32
CA THR A 418 22.63 -13.73 -17.66
C THR A 418 21.13 -13.58 -17.51
N GLY A 419 20.56 -12.53 -18.11
CA GLY A 419 19.12 -12.43 -18.21
C GLY A 419 18.58 -13.13 -19.46
N THR A 420 17.27 -13.07 -19.62
CA THR A 420 16.51 -13.67 -20.72
C THR A 420 16.02 -12.57 -21.65
N LYS A 421 16.25 -12.73 -22.96
CA LYS A 421 15.68 -11.84 -23.97
C LYS A 421 14.19 -12.13 -24.14
N ILE A 422 13.34 -11.44 -23.39
CA ILE A 422 11.90 -11.69 -23.33
C ILE A 422 11.23 -11.42 -24.68
N ALA A 423 10.55 -12.41 -25.24
CA ALA A 423 9.85 -12.30 -26.52
C ALA A 423 8.75 -11.22 -26.46
N GLY A 424 8.82 -10.25 -27.38
CA GLY A 424 7.87 -9.13 -27.47
C GLY A 424 8.23 -7.89 -26.64
N LEU A 425 9.28 -7.95 -25.81
CA LEU A 425 9.72 -6.80 -25.01
C LEU A 425 10.73 -5.97 -25.80
N ASP A 426 10.52 -4.66 -25.87
CA ASP A 426 11.51 -3.73 -26.41
C ASP A 426 12.69 -3.59 -25.41
N HIS A 427 13.92 -3.60 -25.92
CA HIS A 427 15.14 -3.45 -25.10
C HIS A 427 15.07 -2.19 -24.22
N ILE A 428 14.45 -1.11 -24.71
CA ILE A 428 14.32 0.14 -23.95
C ILE A 428 13.52 0.01 -22.65
N ASN A 429 12.78 -1.09 -22.48
CA ASN A 429 11.96 -1.39 -21.31
C ASN A 429 12.59 -2.44 -20.38
N TYR A 430 13.84 -2.85 -20.63
CA TYR A 430 14.57 -3.77 -19.78
C TYR A 430 15.58 -3.03 -18.89
N GLY A 431 15.52 -3.25 -17.58
CA GLY A 431 16.46 -2.71 -16.60
C GLY A 431 17.73 -3.53 -16.52
N CYS A 432 18.86 -2.91 -16.88
CA CYS A 432 20.17 -3.56 -16.98
C CYS A 432 21.15 -3.21 -15.84
N ILE A 433 20.86 -2.16 -15.05
CA ILE A 433 21.77 -1.66 -14.01
C ILE A 433 21.14 -1.88 -12.64
N HIS A 434 21.74 -2.74 -11.83
CA HIS A 434 21.17 -3.21 -10.56
C HIS A 434 22.03 -2.82 -9.38
N TRP A 435 21.37 -2.48 -8.28
CA TRP A 435 22.03 -2.04 -7.07
C TRP A 435 21.23 -2.39 -5.83
N SER A 436 21.96 -2.66 -4.75
CA SER A 436 21.43 -2.85 -3.39
C SER A 436 22.31 -2.05 -2.43
N PRO A 437 21.79 -1.63 -1.26
CA PRO A 437 22.58 -0.96 -0.23
C PRO A 437 23.81 -1.76 0.19
N ARG A 438 24.94 -1.08 0.35
CA ARG A 438 26.25 -1.66 0.68
C ARG A 438 26.92 -0.89 1.80
N VAL A 439 27.65 -1.61 2.64
CA VAL A 439 28.34 -1.05 3.83
C VAL A 439 29.56 -0.21 3.42
N ASP A 440 30.22 -0.54 2.31
CA ASP A 440 31.38 0.18 1.78
C ASP A 440 31.38 0.20 0.25
N GLY A 441 32.46 0.72 -0.36
CA GLY A 441 32.64 0.75 -1.81
C GLY A 441 33.12 -0.57 -2.41
N TYR A 442 33.16 -1.67 -1.65
CA TYR A 442 33.60 -2.96 -2.16
C TYR A 442 32.71 -3.41 -3.32
N GLY A 443 33.35 -3.81 -4.42
CA GLY A 443 32.65 -4.27 -5.60
C GLY A 443 31.92 -3.18 -6.39
N PHE A 444 32.06 -1.91 -6.04
CA PHE A 444 31.57 -0.81 -6.87
C PHE A 444 32.38 -0.75 -8.16
N SER A 445 31.77 -1.17 -9.27
CA SER A 445 32.40 -1.31 -10.59
C SER A 445 31.98 -0.16 -11.51
N ASP A 446 32.91 0.33 -12.31
CA ASP A 446 32.63 1.31 -13.37
C ASP A 446 31.94 0.68 -14.59
N SER A 447 31.60 -0.62 -14.58
CA SER A 447 30.93 -1.31 -15.69
C SER A 447 29.59 -0.70 -16.11
N ALA A 448 28.92 0.03 -15.22
CA ALA A 448 27.71 0.79 -15.56
C ALA A 448 28.00 1.97 -16.50
N LYS A 449 29.17 2.59 -16.41
CA LYS A 449 29.55 3.75 -17.22
C LYS A 449 29.62 3.45 -18.73
N PRO A 450 30.40 2.46 -19.22
CA PRO A 450 30.44 2.17 -20.64
C PRO A 450 29.06 1.73 -21.16
N TRP A 451 28.27 0.99 -20.36
CA TRP A 451 26.89 0.67 -20.77
C TRP A 451 26.03 1.92 -20.94
N VAL A 452 26.09 2.88 -20.02
CA VAL A 452 25.35 4.16 -20.14
C VAL A 452 25.86 5.01 -21.30
N GLU A 453 27.16 5.01 -21.60
CA GLU A 453 27.71 5.69 -22.76
C GLU A 453 27.14 5.11 -24.08
N ASP A 454 26.97 3.78 -24.13
CA ASP A 454 26.43 3.08 -25.30
C ASP A 454 24.89 3.15 -25.41
N ASN A 455 24.17 3.24 -24.28
CA ASN A 455 22.70 3.08 -24.20
C ASN A 455 21.98 4.25 -23.54
N LYS A 456 22.63 5.42 -23.46
CA LYS A 456 22.18 6.61 -22.72
C LYS A 456 20.69 6.97 -22.81
N PRO A 457 19.99 6.86 -23.95
CA PRO A 457 18.59 7.26 -24.02
C PRO A 457 17.61 6.36 -23.25
N TYR A 458 18.05 5.22 -22.72
CA TYR A 458 17.18 4.18 -22.17
C TYR A 458 17.72 3.56 -20.86
N ALA A 459 18.53 4.31 -20.10
CA ALA A 459 19.14 3.76 -18.90
C ALA A 459 18.11 3.58 -17.77
N ILE A 460 17.74 2.32 -17.52
CA ILE A 460 16.90 1.92 -16.40
C ILE A 460 17.78 1.37 -15.26
N PHE A 461 17.76 2.07 -14.12
CA PHE A 461 18.43 1.66 -12.89
C PHE A 461 17.43 1.03 -11.92
N VAL A 462 17.80 -0.08 -11.29
CA VAL A 462 16.99 -0.80 -10.31
C VAL A 462 17.70 -0.81 -8.97
N PHE A 463 17.09 -0.17 -7.98
CA PHE A 463 17.59 -0.05 -6.62
C PHE A 463 16.76 -0.92 -5.68
N TYR A 464 17.33 -2.01 -5.18
CA TYR A 464 16.68 -2.94 -4.27
C TYR A 464 16.78 -2.45 -2.82
N ASP A 465 15.65 -2.37 -2.14
CA ASP A 465 15.55 -2.05 -0.71
C ASP A 465 16.24 -0.72 -0.34
N ILE A 466 15.81 0.38 -0.99
CA ILE A 466 16.27 1.73 -0.64
C ILE A 466 16.06 2.02 0.84
N GLN A 467 16.96 2.81 1.42
CA GLN A 467 17.00 3.05 2.85
C GLN A 467 17.24 4.53 3.19
N SER A 468 16.73 4.92 4.36
CA SER A 468 17.09 6.18 5.01
C SER A 468 18.45 6.07 5.70
N ASN A 469 18.93 7.15 6.33
CA ASN A 469 20.14 7.08 7.14
C ASN A 469 19.89 6.33 8.47
N LEU A 470 20.60 5.21 8.72
CA LEU A 470 20.34 4.31 9.85
C LEU A 470 21.47 4.16 10.88
N GLN A 471 22.68 4.68 10.64
CA GLN A 471 23.86 4.46 11.50
C GLN A 471 24.17 2.97 11.79
N SER A 472 24.09 2.09 10.79
CA SER A 472 24.28 0.65 10.97
C SER A 472 25.77 0.23 10.89
N GLY A 473 26.54 0.50 11.95
CA GLY A 473 27.73 -0.30 12.31
C GLY A 473 29.06 -0.04 11.58
N GLY A 474 29.18 1.06 10.85
CA GLY A 474 30.41 1.55 10.20
C GLY A 474 30.24 3.03 9.83
N SER A 475 31.29 3.73 9.39
CA SER A 475 31.12 5.10 8.87
C SER A 475 30.10 5.10 7.74
N ASP A 476 29.05 5.93 7.84
CA ASP A 476 28.04 6.13 6.79
C ASP A 476 28.72 6.36 5.44
N SER A 477 28.80 5.30 4.65
CA SER A 477 29.50 5.28 3.39
C SER A 477 28.57 5.85 2.32
N ALA A 478 29.03 6.79 1.49
CA ALA A 478 28.23 7.30 0.36
C ALA A 478 27.75 6.18 -0.59
N TYR A 479 28.42 5.03 -0.57
CA TYR A 479 28.08 3.85 -1.38
C TYR A 479 26.82 3.11 -0.94
N GLN A 480 26.26 3.45 0.24
CA GLN A 480 25.00 2.89 0.72
C GLN A 480 23.76 3.53 0.07
N TYR A 481 23.94 4.54 -0.78
CA TYR A 481 22.85 5.27 -1.42
C TYR A 481 22.90 5.19 -2.96
N PRO A 482 21.73 5.16 -3.63
CA PRO A 482 21.64 5.09 -5.09
C PRO A 482 22.41 6.19 -5.83
N GLY A 483 22.44 7.42 -5.29
CA GLY A 483 23.02 8.58 -5.96
C GLY A 483 24.50 8.41 -6.33
N LYS A 484 25.26 7.61 -5.57
CA LYS A 484 26.66 7.34 -5.89
C LYS A 484 26.81 6.53 -7.18
N LEU A 485 25.91 5.57 -7.42
CA LEU A 485 25.89 4.79 -8.67
C LEU A 485 25.55 5.67 -9.86
N ILE A 486 24.50 6.49 -9.73
CA ILE A 486 24.06 7.39 -10.80
C ILE A 486 25.21 8.36 -11.18
N SER A 487 25.90 8.90 -10.18
CA SER A 487 27.09 9.74 -10.35
C SER A 487 28.19 9.07 -11.19
N SER A 488 28.58 7.85 -10.82
CA SER A 488 29.60 7.08 -11.55
C SER A 488 29.15 6.73 -12.96
N ALA A 489 27.94 6.18 -13.12
CA ALA A 489 27.43 5.70 -14.39
C ALA A 489 27.31 6.82 -15.44
N PHE A 490 26.89 8.02 -15.04
CA PHE A 490 26.82 9.17 -15.95
C PHE A 490 28.14 9.96 -16.07
N ASN A 491 29.15 9.63 -15.25
CA ASN A 491 30.39 10.39 -15.14
C ASN A 491 30.14 11.89 -14.89
N ARG A 492 29.25 12.19 -13.92
CA ARG A 492 28.84 13.54 -13.53
C ARG A 492 29.05 13.76 -12.03
N ASN A 493 29.15 15.02 -11.61
CA ASN A 493 29.30 15.40 -10.19
C ASN A 493 27.99 15.27 -9.39
N TYR A 494 27.15 14.29 -9.71
CA TYR A 494 25.93 14.02 -8.96
C TYR A 494 26.27 13.44 -7.60
N ASP A 495 25.42 13.72 -6.62
CA ASP A 495 25.49 13.06 -5.32
C ASP A 495 24.11 12.94 -4.69
N GLN A 496 23.96 11.96 -3.80
CA GLN A 496 22.73 11.81 -3.01
C GLN A 496 22.58 13.01 -2.06
N ASP A 497 21.41 13.64 -2.02
CA ASP A 497 21.11 14.64 -0.99
C ASP A 497 20.88 13.94 0.36
N LEU A 498 21.96 13.78 1.14
CA LEU A 498 21.90 13.15 2.46
C LEU A 498 21.15 14.01 3.48
N GLY A 499 20.95 15.30 3.23
CA GLY A 499 20.13 16.16 4.10
C GLY A 499 18.68 15.68 4.12
N ARG A 500 18.17 15.25 2.97
CA ARG A 500 16.81 14.69 2.84
C ARG A 500 16.64 13.39 3.63
N LEU A 501 17.67 12.57 3.76
CA LEU A 501 17.61 11.25 4.43
C LEU A 501 17.87 11.30 5.94
N LYS A 502 18.06 12.49 6.51
CA LYS A 502 18.35 12.67 7.94
C LYS A 502 17.15 13.19 8.70
N ASN A 503 16.99 12.71 9.93
CA ASN A 503 16.00 13.28 10.85
C ASN A 503 16.59 14.55 11.50
N THR A 504 16.25 15.71 10.97
CA THR A 504 16.79 17.00 11.45
C THR A 504 15.79 17.81 12.27
N GLU A 505 14.54 17.37 12.36
CA GLU A 505 13.49 18.08 13.09
C GLU A 505 13.71 18.00 14.61
N ASN A 506 13.78 19.16 15.27
CA ASN A 506 13.91 19.31 16.74
C ASN A 506 15.21 18.76 17.37
N THR A 507 16.24 18.41 16.59
CA THR A 507 17.40 17.66 17.13
C THR A 507 18.60 18.50 17.62
N GLY A 508 18.57 19.83 17.53
CA GLY A 508 19.74 20.66 17.84
C GLY A 508 20.99 20.25 17.04
N GLN A 509 22.19 20.74 17.38
CA GLN A 509 23.38 20.49 16.56
C GLN A 509 23.97 19.06 16.60
N THR A 510 23.49 18.10 17.42
CA THR A 510 24.37 16.94 17.73
C THR A 510 23.82 15.52 17.93
N SER A 511 22.53 15.13 17.87
CA SER A 511 22.27 13.72 18.28
C SER A 511 21.18 12.84 17.68
N LEU A 512 20.32 13.25 16.73
CA LEU A 512 19.34 12.30 16.16
C LEU A 512 19.17 12.41 14.64
N GLN A 513 20.27 12.45 13.87
CA GLN A 513 20.25 12.54 12.39
C GLN A 513 19.80 11.25 11.66
N TYR A 514 19.36 10.23 12.39
CA TYR A 514 19.11 8.89 11.86
C TYR A 514 17.64 8.50 11.98
N GLY A 515 17.24 7.49 11.22
CA GLY A 515 15.94 6.86 11.33
C GLY A 515 14.78 7.69 10.76
N LYS A 516 15.05 8.67 9.89
CA LYS A 516 13.97 9.34 9.14
C LYS A 516 13.19 8.29 8.37
N TRP A 517 11.86 8.32 8.41
CA TRP A 517 10.99 7.33 7.74
C TRP A 517 11.11 5.90 8.25
N LEU A 518 11.74 5.65 9.40
CA LEU A 518 11.56 4.35 10.04
C LEU A 518 10.07 4.11 10.31
N LYS A 519 9.67 2.85 10.17
CA LYS A 519 8.36 2.37 10.54
C LYS A 519 7.94 2.86 11.93
N ASP A 520 6.71 3.35 12.05
CA ASP A 520 6.14 3.94 13.27
C ASP A 520 4.77 3.34 13.67
N TRP A 521 4.37 2.21 13.07
CA TRP A 521 3.09 1.52 13.31
C TRP A 521 3.22 0.16 14.00
#